data_AF-A0A7V4HDG6-F1
#
_entry.id   AF-A0A7V4HDG6-F1
#
_cell.length_a   1.000
_cell.length_b   1.000
_cell.length_c   1.000
_cell.angle_alpha   90.00
_cell.angle_beta   90.00
_cell.angle_gamma   90.00
#
_symmetry.space_group_name_H-M   'P 1'
#
loop_
_entity.id
_entity.type
_entity.pdbx_description
1 polymer ?
#
loop_
_entity_poly.entity_id
_entity_poly.type
_entity_poly.pdbx_seq_one_letter_code
_entity_poly.pdbx_strand_id
1 'polypeptide(L)'
;MLSFRTDKHWRQWWATTLIAALFVILLPVVTVRATDISKDNFLANTYYNILISDADFTAIDSMSEAAIQQFLTNQNSYLAQYSENGRSAAKIIYDAAHGYGGASGTNNGVVINTSTGSVSPKVILVTLQKEQSLITLTAADRALNVDQYNNRLNKAMGYACPDGSSCNPNYAGFTKQVENASWQLRYNYEIAGKAKSWWDQYYSAISTSVCQRQYYVGNTCSVPDPTGSYSVTLTNKATASLYRYTPHVFNGNYNFWKLTNSWFSSTPATPPITVPTPNDTGSVSSKTYEGTFKLTGTKDSATTVVFNGKTVASSGTTRWTLQFTPDVGTKNYGVEYRNDAGQTVATKTITIERHVVGDINGDSKVDLLDLSLLGETFGQGVPDDDWRNLNP
;
A
#
# COMPACT_ATOMS: atom_id res chain seq x y z
N MET A 1 72.11 -29.78 52.66
CA MET A 1 72.31 -28.56 51.86
C MET A 1 70.92 -28.04 51.48
N LEU A 2 70.57 -26.84 51.92
CA LEU A 2 69.29 -26.17 51.62
C LEU A 2 69.13 -25.94 50.11
N SER A 3 67.91 -26.04 49.58
CA SER A 3 67.34 -24.97 48.73
C SER A 3 65.83 -25.19 48.48
N PHE A 4 65.16 -24.08 48.24
CA PHE A 4 63.73 -23.76 48.34
C PHE A 4 63.02 -23.72 46.97
N ARG A 5 61.66 -23.68 47.04
CA ARG A 5 60.69 -22.98 46.15
C ARG A 5 60.39 -23.61 44.76
N THR A 6 59.18 -23.57 44.19
CA THR A 6 57.82 -23.13 44.55
C THR A 6 56.84 -23.64 43.49
N ASP A 7 55.58 -23.83 43.89
CA ASP A 7 54.40 -24.04 43.06
C ASP A 7 54.24 -23.06 41.88
N LYS A 8 53.64 -23.51 40.75
CA LYS A 8 52.30 -23.05 40.33
C LYS A 8 51.91 -23.50 38.90
N HIS A 9 50.62 -23.88 38.85
CA HIS A 9 49.65 -23.66 37.76
C HIS A 9 49.46 -24.69 36.65
N TRP A 10 48.34 -25.38 36.83
CA TRP A 10 47.49 -26.03 35.85
C TRP A 10 47.19 -25.16 34.61
N ARG A 11 47.18 -25.77 33.43
CA ARG A 11 46.05 -25.69 32.49
C ARG A 11 46.21 -26.68 31.33
N GLN A 12 45.25 -27.59 31.27
CA GLN A 12 45.14 -28.70 30.35
C GLN A 12 44.49 -28.27 29.02
N TRP A 13 45.15 -28.69 27.94
CA TRP A 13 44.60 -29.23 26.69
C TRP A 13 43.51 -28.46 25.93
N TRP A 14 43.94 -27.84 24.83
CA TRP A 14 43.12 -27.45 23.68
C TRP A 14 43.17 -28.58 22.65
N ALA A 15 42.02 -29.01 22.12
CA ALA A 15 41.78 -29.35 20.70
C ALA A 15 40.64 -30.37 20.54
N THR A 16 39.44 -29.89 20.25
CA THR A 16 38.51 -30.59 19.35
C THR A 16 37.67 -29.56 18.62
N THR A 17 37.87 -29.50 17.31
CA THR A 17 37.38 -28.50 16.38
C THR A 17 35.88 -28.67 16.09
N LEU A 18 35.14 -27.57 16.20
CA LEU A 18 33.74 -27.44 15.78
C LEU A 18 33.59 -27.61 14.26
N ILE A 19 32.65 -28.47 13.84
CA ILE A 19 31.89 -28.29 12.58
C ILE A 19 30.42 -28.50 12.92
N ALA A 20 29.73 -27.44 13.30
CA ALA A 20 28.27 -27.41 13.34
C ALA A 20 27.79 -26.74 12.04
N ALA A 21 27.24 -27.54 11.14
CA ALA A 21 26.64 -27.07 9.89
C ALA A 21 25.46 -26.13 10.20
N LEU A 22 25.61 -24.86 9.81
CA LEU A 22 24.60 -23.83 9.95
C LEU A 22 23.53 -24.03 8.85
N PHE A 23 22.58 -24.94 9.07
CA PHE A 23 21.35 -24.99 8.27
C PHE A 23 20.45 -23.82 8.70
N VAL A 24 20.61 -22.68 8.04
CA VAL A 24 19.62 -21.60 8.10
C VAL A 24 18.41 -22.05 7.29
N ILE A 25 17.44 -22.68 7.96
CA ILE A 25 16.11 -22.89 7.40
C ILE A 25 15.42 -21.51 7.41
N LEU A 26 15.51 -20.79 6.29
CA LEU A 26 14.68 -19.62 6.01
C LEU A 26 13.23 -20.09 5.83
N LEU A 27 12.49 -20.20 6.93
CA LEU A 27 11.03 -20.28 6.85
C LEU A 27 10.50 -18.90 6.43
N PRO A 28 9.51 -18.82 5.54
CA PRO A 28 8.91 -17.54 5.17
C PRO A 28 8.28 -16.92 6.43
N VAL A 29 8.81 -15.76 6.83
CA VAL A 29 8.16 -14.91 7.83
C VAL A 29 6.92 -14.33 7.16
N VAL A 30 5.77 -14.94 7.43
CA VAL A 30 4.48 -14.34 7.09
C VAL A 30 4.21 -13.25 8.12
N THR A 31 4.52 -12.00 7.77
CA THR A 31 4.09 -10.79 8.48
C THR A 31 2.63 -10.52 8.19
N VAL A 32 1.75 -10.67 9.18
CA VAL A 32 0.39 -10.14 9.13
C VAL A 32 0.44 -8.71 9.63
N ARG A 33 0.03 -7.74 8.79
CA ARG A 33 -0.03 -6.32 9.13
C ARG A 33 -1.34 -5.74 8.66
N ALA A 34 -1.98 -4.99 9.53
CA ALA A 34 -3.19 -4.25 9.20
C ALA A 34 -2.88 -2.76 9.18
N THR A 35 -3.31 -2.12 8.09
CA THR A 35 -3.18 -0.68 7.88
C THR A 35 -4.56 -0.08 8.06
N ASP A 36 -4.70 0.92 8.95
CA ASP A 36 -5.92 1.70 9.08
C ASP A 36 -6.08 2.54 7.80
N ILE A 37 -7.01 2.14 6.94
CA ILE A 37 -7.28 2.77 5.65
C ILE A 37 -8.58 3.59 5.66
N SER A 38 -9.08 3.96 6.85
CA SER A 38 -10.30 4.75 7.02
C SER A 38 -10.12 6.20 6.52
N LYS A 39 -11.25 6.86 6.19
CA LYS A 39 -11.27 8.29 5.84
C LYS A 39 -10.78 9.15 7.01
N ASP A 40 -11.14 8.77 8.24
CA ASP A 40 -10.73 9.51 9.44
C ASP A 40 -9.21 9.44 9.63
N ASN A 41 -8.61 8.26 9.46
CA ASN A 41 -7.16 8.12 9.51
C ASN A 41 -6.47 8.89 8.37
N PHE A 42 -7.08 8.85 7.17
CA PHE A 42 -6.65 9.63 6.01
C PHE A 42 -6.58 11.14 6.30
N LEU A 43 -7.60 11.67 6.96
CA LEU A 43 -7.71 13.08 7.34
C LEU A 43 -6.81 13.45 8.52
N ALA A 44 -6.88 12.68 9.61
CA ALA A 44 -6.19 12.99 10.87
C ALA A 44 -4.66 13.04 10.71
N ASN A 45 -4.11 12.22 9.80
CA ASN A 45 -2.68 12.20 9.50
C ASN A 45 -2.34 12.96 8.22
N THR A 46 -3.31 13.64 7.61
CA THR A 46 -3.11 14.44 6.40
C THR A 46 -2.49 13.66 5.24
N TYR A 47 -2.85 12.39 5.08
CA TYR A 47 -2.32 11.52 4.00
C TYR A 47 -2.69 12.05 2.60
N TYR A 48 -3.68 12.94 2.49
CA TYR A 48 -3.96 13.70 1.27
C TYR A 48 -2.79 14.59 0.80
N ASN A 49 -1.80 14.89 1.65
CA ASN A 49 -0.58 15.60 1.26
C ASN A 49 0.52 14.66 0.73
N ILE A 50 0.43 13.35 0.99
CA ILE A 50 1.43 12.35 0.63
C ILE A 50 0.81 10.98 0.38
N LEU A 51 0.46 10.71 -0.88
CA LEU A 51 -0.34 9.54 -1.25
C LEU A 51 0.50 8.27 -1.43
N ILE A 52 1.73 8.44 -1.94
CA ILE A 52 2.69 7.38 -2.23
C ILE A 52 4.09 8.00 -2.32
N SER A 53 5.13 7.23 -2.01
CA SER A 53 6.51 7.70 -2.16
C SER A 53 6.90 7.83 -3.65
N ASP A 54 7.84 8.73 -3.96
CA ASP A 54 8.37 8.86 -5.32
C ASP A 54 9.06 7.56 -5.79
N ALA A 55 9.70 6.83 -4.87
CA ALA A 55 10.35 5.56 -5.15
C ALA A 55 9.34 4.48 -5.55
N ASP A 56 8.25 4.32 -4.79
CA ASP A 56 7.20 3.34 -5.10
C ASP A 56 6.42 3.70 -6.37
N PHE A 57 6.24 5.00 -6.62
CA PHE A 57 5.56 5.49 -7.82
C PHE A 57 6.35 5.18 -9.10
N THR A 58 7.68 5.24 -9.04
CA THR A 58 8.59 5.04 -10.19
C THR A 58 9.24 3.66 -10.24
N ALA A 59 8.91 2.75 -9.31
CA ALA A 59 9.43 1.38 -9.27
C ALA A 59 8.84 0.51 -10.40
N ILE A 60 9.32 0.71 -11.63
CA ILE A 60 8.87 -0.01 -12.83
C ILE A 60 9.09 -1.53 -12.74
N ASP A 61 10.13 -1.94 -12.01
CA ASP A 61 10.47 -3.35 -11.75
C ASP A 61 9.76 -3.94 -10.52
N SER A 62 8.80 -3.23 -9.90
CA SER A 62 8.13 -3.69 -8.68
C SER A 62 7.24 -4.93 -8.88
N MET A 63 6.90 -5.25 -10.13
CA MET A 63 6.20 -6.48 -10.51
C MET A 63 6.68 -6.92 -11.90
N SER A 64 7.04 -8.20 -12.06
CA SER A 64 7.22 -8.79 -13.38
C SER A 64 5.87 -9.02 -14.07
N GLU A 65 5.86 -9.25 -15.38
CA GLU A 65 4.65 -9.63 -16.13
C GLU A 65 3.92 -10.82 -15.48
N ALA A 66 4.67 -11.85 -15.06
CA ALA A 66 4.12 -13.01 -14.36
C ALA A 66 3.49 -12.64 -13.00
N ALA A 67 4.11 -11.73 -12.25
CA ALA A 67 3.56 -11.25 -10.99
C ALA A 67 2.29 -10.41 -11.19
N ILE A 68 2.21 -9.63 -12.27
CA ILE A 68 0.98 -8.89 -12.65
C ILE A 68 -0.13 -9.88 -12.99
N GLN A 69 0.17 -10.89 -13.82
CA GLN A 69 -0.79 -11.94 -14.16
C GLN A 69 -1.29 -12.67 -12.90
N GLN A 70 -0.39 -13.04 -11.99
CA GLN A 70 -0.76 -13.70 -10.74
C GLN A 70 -1.62 -12.78 -9.85
N PHE A 71 -1.31 -11.48 -9.79
CA PHE A 71 -2.15 -10.51 -9.07
C PHE A 71 -3.57 -10.47 -9.62
N LEU A 72 -3.74 -10.38 -10.95
CA LEU A 72 -5.06 -10.38 -11.58
C LEU A 72 -5.83 -11.68 -11.31
N THR A 73 -5.14 -12.83 -11.35
CA THR A 73 -5.74 -14.13 -11.00
C THR A 73 -6.18 -14.19 -9.53
N ASN A 74 -5.36 -13.70 -8.60
CA ASN A 74 -5.69 -13.69 -7.17
C ASN A 74 -6.87 -12.77 -6.84
N GLN A 75 -7.08 -11.70 -7.62
CA GLN A 75 -8.24 -10.81 -7.51
C GLN A 75 -9.50 -11.39 -8.18
N ASN A 76 -9.42 -12.59 -8.76
CA ASN A 76 -10.48 -13.18 -9.60
C ASN A 76 -10.92 -12.23 -10.75
N SER A 77 -9.99 -11.45 -11.27
CA SER A 77 -10.24 -10.43 -12.28
C SER A 77 -10.52 -11.06 -13.64
N TYR A 78 -11.50 -10.53 -14.38
CA TYR A 78 -11.64 -10.87 -15.81
C TYR A 78 -10.41 -10.48 -16.62
N LEU A 79 -9.64 -9.47 -16.19
CA LEU A 79 -8.41 -9.09 -16.89
C LEU A 79 -7.37 -10.22 -16.91
N ALA A 80 -7.45 -11.19 -15.98
CA ALA A 80 -6.56 -12.35 -15.97
C ALA A 80 -6.69 -13.24 -17.23
N GLN A 81 -7.83 -13.18 -17.92
CA GLN A 81 -8.09 -13.91 -19.17
C GLN A 81 -8.28 -12.97 -20.37
N TYR A 82 -8.17 -11.66 -20.15
CA TYR A 82 -8.34 -10.66 -21.19
C TYR A 82 -7.06 -10.52 -22.03
N SER A 83 -7.26 -10.34 -23.34
CA SER A 83 -6.20 -9.97 -24.26
C SER A 83 -6.72 -8.99 -25.31
N GLU A 84 -5.82 -8.16 -25.82
CA GLU A 84 -6.08 -7.20 -26.88
C GLU A 84 -4.88 -7.19 -27.82
N ASN A 85 -5.13 -7.28 -29.14
CA ASN A 85 -4.08 -7.27 -30.17
C ASN A 85 -2.94 -8.29 -29.90
N GLY A 86 -3.29 -9.48 -29.41
CA GLY A 86 -2.33 -10.56 -29.14
C GLY A 86 -1.49 -10.38 -27.87
N ARG A 87 -1.76 -9.35 -27.05
CA ARG A 87 -1.11 -9.13 -25.75
C ARG A 87 -2.11 -9.39 -24.63
N SER A 88 -1.69 -10.10 -23.58
CA SER A 88 -2.48 -10.24 -22.35
C SER A 88 -2.58 -8.90 -21.63
N ALA A 89 -3.59 -8.74 -20.77
CA ALA A 89 -3.68 -7.55 -19.91
C ALA A 89 -2.40 -7.34 -19.08
N ALA A 90 -1.82 -8.44 -18.56
CA ALA A 90 -0.57 -8.40 -17.81
C ALA A 90 0.61 -7.88 -18.63
N LYS A 91 0.74 -8.31 -19.90
CA LYS A 91 1.77 -7.82 -20.83
C LYS A 91 1.58 -6.33 -21.13
N ILE A 92 0.34 -5.90 -21.35
CA ILE A 92 0.01 -4.49 -21.62
C ILE A 92 0.41 -3.60 -20.44
N ILE A 93 0.07 -4.01 -19.21
CA ILE A 93 0.43 -3.28 -17.98
C ILE A 93 1.95 -3.25 -17.80
N TYR A 94 2.64 -4.38 -17.99
CA TYR A 94 4.09 -4.48 -17.87
C TYR A 94 4.80 -3.55 -18.87
N ASP A 95 4.40 -3.61 -20.14
CA ASP A 95 4.98 -2.79 -21.20
C ASP A 95 4.73 -1.29 -20.99
N ALA A 96 3.52 -0.92 -20.55
CA ALA A 96 3.22 0.46 -20.22
C ALA A 96 4.09 0.99 -19.08
N ALA A 97 4.31 0.20 -18.03
CA ALA A 97 5.23 0.55 -16.95
C ALA A 97 6.66 0.80 -17.44
N HIS A 98 7.10 0.03 -18.44
CA HIS A 98 8.42 0.15 -19.05
C HIS A 98 8.48 1.14 -20.22
N GLY A 99 7.46 1.96 -20.44
CA GLY A 99 7.50 3.02 -21.45
C GLY A 99 7.47 2.51 -22.89
N TYR A 100 6.83 1.36 -23.16
CA TYR A 100 6.58 0.88 -24.52
C TYR A 100 5.28 1.46 -25.10
N GLY A 101 5.19 1.49 -26.43
CA GLY A 101 3.98 1.91 -27.14
C GLY A 101 3.58 3.35 -26.80
N GLY A 102 2.29 3.57 -26.54
CA GLY A 102 1.74 4.87 -26.13
C GLY A 102 2.22 5.34 -24.75
N ALA A 103 2.96 4.51 -24.01
CA ALA A 103 3.57 4.89 -22.74
C ALA A 103 4.89 5.68 -22.92
N SER A 104 5.16 6.16 -24.14
CA SER A 104 6.36 6.94 -24.49
C SER A 104 5.98 8.20 -25.26
N GLY A 105 6.84 9.20 -25.19
CA GLY A 105 6.62 10.46 -25.89
C GLY A 105 7.48 11.59 -25.36
N THR A 106 7.53 12.69 -26.11
CA THR A 106 8.21 13.91 -25.71
C THR A 106 7.21 15.06 -25.69
N ASN A 107 7.17 15.80 -24.59
CA ASN A 107 6.36 17.01 -24.48
C ASN A 107 7.08 18.05 -23.62
N ASN A 108 7.05 19.32 -24.01
CA ASN A 108 7.70 20.44 -23.29
C ASN A 108 9.12 20.14 -22.79
N GLY A 109 9.92 19.42 -23.58
CA GLY A 109 11.30 19.05 -23.25
C GLY A 109 11.46 17.91 -22.25
N VAL A 110 10.37 17.25 -21.83
CA VAL A 110 10.38 16.01 -21.05
C VAL A 110 10.25 14.82 -22.00
N VAL A 111 11.20 13.89 -21.92
CA VAL A 111 11.23 12.67 -22.74
C VAL A 111 10.94 11.48 -21.85
N ILE A 112 9.97 10.65 -22.24
CA ILE A 112 9.62 9.38 -21.59
C ILE A 112 9.74 8.28 -22.63
N ASN A 113 10.51 7.24 -22.31
CA ASN A 113 10.75 6.10 -23.20
C ASN A 113 11.18 4.88 -22.39
N THR A 114 11.62 3.83 -23.08
CA THR A 114 12.05 2.57 -22.45
C THR A 114 13.30 2.67 -21.58
N SER A 115 14.11 3.73 -21.71
CA SER A 115 15.26 3.98 -20.82
C SER A 115 14.87 4.67 -19.51
N THR A 116 13.75 5.41 -19.49
CA THR A 116 13.23 6.08 -18.29
C THR A 116 12.14 5.27 -17.58
N GLY A 117 11.42 4.44 -18.35
CA GLY A 117 10.14 3.86 -17.96
C GLY A 117 9.07 4.94 -17.75
N SER A 118 7.88 4.48 -17.40
CA SER A 118 6.72 5.32 -17.05
C SER A 118 6.50 5.31 -15.55
N VAL A 119 5.53 4.53 -15.06
CA VAL A 119 5.16 4.41 -13.65
C VAL A 119 5.12 2.94 -13.22
N SER A 120 5.19 2.70 -11.93
CA SER A 120 5.14 1.37 -11.33
C SER A 120 3.89 0.58 -11.77
N PRO A 121 4.00 -0.73 -12.09
CA PRO A 121 2.84 -1.58 -12.36
C PRO A 121 1.77 -1.54 -11.27
N LYS A 122 2.17 -1.35 -10.00
CA LYS A 122 1.25 -1.20 -8.87
C LYS A 122 0.39 0.06 -9.00
N VAL A 123 0.98 1.17 -9.45
CA VAL A 123 0.24 2.43 -9.72
C VAL A 123 -0.77 2.22 -10.85
N ILE A 124 -0.39 1.51 -11.92
CA ILE A 124 -1.29 1.20 -13.04
C ILE A 124 -2.48 0.35 -12.55
N LEU A 125 -2.22 -0.70 -11.78
CA LEU A 125 -3.25 -1.59 -11.23
C LEU A 125 -4.23 -0.84 -10.32
N VAL A 126 -3.73 0.03 -9.43
CA VAL A 126 -4.59 0.85 -8.56
C VAL A 126 -5.44 1.81 -9.39
N THR A 127 -4.86 2.47 -10.38
CA THR A 127 -5.59 3.41 -11.23
C THR A 127 -6.68 2.71 -12.05
N LEU A 128 -6.41 1.54 -12.63
CA LEU A 128 -7.42 0.72 -13.33
C LEU A 128 -8.65 0.42 -12.44
N GLN A 129 -8.41 0.18 -11.15
CA GLN A 129 -9.49 -0.04 -10.20
C GLN A 129 -10.21 1.25 -9.80
N LYS A 130 -9.44 2.29 -9.49
CA LYS A 130 -9.96 3.58 -9.06
C LYS A 130 -10.86 4.20 -10.13
N GLU A 131 -10.46 4.09 -11.40
CA GLU A 131 -11.16 4.73 -12.51
C GLU A 131 -12.34 3.91 -13.03
N GLN A 132 -12.18 2.58 -13.19
CA GLN A 132 -13.19 1.75 -13.86
C GLN A 132 -13.55 0.45 -13.14
N SER A 133 -13.06 0.23 -11.92
CA SER A 133 -13.26 -1.00 -11.13
C SER A 133 -12.80 -2.28 -11.84
N LEU A 134 -11.90 -2.17 -12.82
CA LEU A 134 -11.57 -3.29 -13.72
C LEU A 134 -10.80 -4.43 -13.05
N ILE A 135 -10.14 -4.19 -11.92
CA ILE A 135 -9.37 -5.23 -11.22
C ILE A 135 -10.31 -6.21 -10.52
N THR A 136 -11.36 -5.74 -9.85
CA THR A 136 -12.24 -6.61 -9.06
C THR A 136 -13.42 -7.18 -9.83
N LEU A 137 -13.65 -6.76 -11.07
CA LEU A 137 -14.74 -7.29 -11.90
C LEU A 137 -14.38 -8.69 -12.41
N THR A 138 -15.27 -9.64 -12.14
CA THR A 138 -15.11 -11.05 -12.48
C THR A 138 -15.65 -11.40 -13.87
N ALA A 139 -15.42 -12.64 -14.30
CA ALA A 139 -16.03 -13.17 -15.52
C ALA A 139 -17.57 -13.19 -15.47
N ALA A 140 -18.14 -13.44 -14.30
CA ALA A 140 -19.59 -13.43 -14.10
C ALA A 140 -20.15 -12.01 -14.25
N ASP A 141 -19.48 -11.00 -13.66
CA ASP A 141 -19.89 -9.60 -13.78
C ASP A 141 -19.89 -9.12 -15.24
N ARG A 142 -18.87 -9.51 -16.00
CA ARG A 142 -18.83 -9.25 -17.45
C ARG A 142 -20.02 -9.92 -18.16
N ALA A 143 -20.32 -11.18 -17.84
CA ALA A 143 -21.40 -11.92 -18.50
C ALA A 143 -22.78 -11.30 -18.25
N LEU A 144 -22.98 -10.62 -17.11
CA LEU A 144 -24.21 -9.87 -16.82
C LEU A 144 -24.39 -8.65 -17.71
N ASN A 145 -23.30 -7.96 -18.09
CA ASN A 145 -23.36 -6.78 -18.96
C ASN A 145 -22.08 -6.57 -19.76
N VAL A 146 -22.01 -7.22 -20.93
CA VAL A 146 -20.84 -7.19 -21.81
C VAL A 146 -20.56 -5.78 -22.34
N ASP A 147 -21.60 -5.02 -22.69
CA ASP A 147 -21.45 -3.67 -23.26
C ASP A 147 -20.91 -2.69 -22.23
N GLN A 148 -21.40 -2.75 -20.99
CA GLN A 148 -20.85 -1.95 -19.90
C GLN A 148 -19.38 -2.31 -19.63
N TYR A 149 -19.03 -3.60 -19.68
CA TYR A 149 -17.65 -4.04 -19.51
C TYR A 149 -16.74 -3.52 -20.64
N ASN A 150 -17.17 -3.62 -21.89
CA ASN A 150 -16.44 -3.08 -23.04
C ASN A 150 -16.29 -1.56 -22.93
N ASN A 151 -17.32 -0.85 -22.46
CA ASN A 151 -17.22 0.57 -22.17
C ASN A 151 -16.17 0.87 -21.10
N ARG A 152 -16.10 0.08 -20.02
CA ARG A 152 -15.04 0.22 -19.01
C ARG A 152 -13.65 0.02 -19.62
N LEU A 153 -13.45 -0.96 -20.49
CA LEU A 153 -12.17 -1.16 -21.20
C LEU A 153 -11.82 0.02 -22.10
N ASN A 154 -12.81 0.62 -22.78
CA ASN A 154 -12.59 1.76 -23.67
C ASN A 154 -12.12 3.01 -22.93
N LYS A 155 -12.39 3.12 -21.62
CA LYS A 155 -11.95 4.22 -20.74
C LYS A 155 -11.21 3.71 -19.50
N ALA A 156 -10.43 2.64 -19.64
CA ALA A 156 -9.88 1.83 -18.54
C ALA A 156 -9.17 2.64 -17.43
N MET A 157 -8.52 3.75 -17.79
CA MET A 157 -7.85 4.65 -16.85
C MET A 157 -8.33 6.11 -16.98
N GLY A 158 -9.41 6.37 -17.71
CA GLY A 158 -9.94 7.73 -17.90
C GLY A 158 -9.11 8.64 -18.81
N TYR A 159 -8.10 8.11 -19.51
CA TYR A 159 -7.27 8.94 -20.38
C TYR A 159 -8.08 9.51 -21.54
N ALA A 160 -7.99 10.81 -21.79
CA ALA A 160 -8.76 11.51 -22.81
C ALA A 160 -10.29 11.35 -22.66
N CYS A 161 -10.79 11.23 -21.42
CA CYS A 161 -12.21 11.17 -21.06
C CYS A 161 -12.60 12.35 -20.17
N PRO A 162 -12.84 13.52 -20.75
CA PRO A 162 -13.09 14.72 -19.98
C PRO A 162 -14.52 14.74 -19.40
N ASP A 163 -14.71 15.43 -18.29
CA ASP A 163 -16.00 15.60 -17.62
C ASP A 163 -16.97 16.41 -18.48
N GLY A 164 -18.21 15.93 -18.55
CA GLY A 164 -19.27 16.63 -19.30
C GLY A 164 -19.14 16.53 -20.82
N SER A 165 -18.12 15.83 -21.34
CA SER A 165 -17.93 15.58 -22.77
C SER A 165 -17.68 14.09 -23.07
N SER A 166 -17.62 13.74 -24.35
CA SER A 166 -17.36 12.36 -24.76
C SER A 166 -15.86 12.07 -24.75
N CYS A 167 -15.48 10.86 -24.32
CA CYS A 167 -14.12 10.40 -24.46
C CYS A 167 -13.63 10.49 -25.91
N ASN A 168 -12.37 10.86 -26.10
CA ASN A 168 -11.75 10.90 -27.41
C ASN A 168 -11.62 9.47 -27.97
N PRO A 169 -12.29 9.14 -29.09
CA PRO A 169 -12.33 7.78 -29.61
C PRO A 169 -10.96 7.26 -30.08
N ASN A 170 -9.99 8.16 -30.35
CA ASN A 170 -8.64 7.76 -30.74
C ASN A 170 -7.91 7.01 -29.63
N TYR A 171 -8.31 7.20 -28.37
CA TYR A 171 -7.72 6.55 -27.19
C TYR A 171 -8.60 5.46 -26.60
N ALA A 172 -9.69 5.09 -27.28
CA ALA A 172 -10.51 3.96 -26.87
C ALA A 172 -9.74 2.63 -27.02
N GLY A 173 -9.94 1.75 -26.04
CA GLY A 173 -9.34 0.41 -25.96
C GLY A 173 -8.37 0.28 -24.78
N PHE A 174 -8.30 -0.91 -24.18
CA PHE A 174 -7.57 -1.13 -22.93
C PHE A 174 -6.08 -0.80 -23.07
N THR A 175 -5.45 -1.21 -24.17
CA THR A 175 -4.04 -0.96 -24.48
C THR A 175 -3.75 0.53 -24.54
N LYS A 176 -4.56 1.28 -25.30
CA LYS A 176 -4.35 2.72 -25.45
C LYS A 176 -4.59 3.45 -24.14
N GLN A 177 -5.62 3.07 -23.41
CA GLN A 177 -5.91 3.65 -22.09
C GLN A 177 -4.76 3.42 -21.12
N VAL A 178 -4.26 2.19 -21.00
CA VAL A 178 -3.16 1.85 -20.08
C VAL A 178 -1.85 2.52 -20.47
N GLU A 179 -1.48 2.49 -21.75
CA GLU A 179 -0.23 3.05 -22.24
C GLU A 179 -0.22 4.59 -22.10
N ASN A 180 -1.23 5.30 -22.62
CA ASN A 180 -1.25 6.76 -22.61
C ASN A 180 -1.48 7.36 -21.21
N ALA A 181 -2.29 6.72 -20.36
CA ALA A 181 -2.43 7.12 -18.96
C ALA A 181 -1.11 6.99 -18.19
N SER A 182 -0.37 5.89 -18.42
CA SER A 182 0.94 5.67 -17.79
C SER A 182 1.96 6.73 -18.22
N TRP A 183 1.96 7.12 -19.50
CA TRP A 183 2.75 8.25 -19.99
C TRP A 183 2.35 9.55 -19.31
N GLN A 184 1.06 9.87 -19.21
CA GLN A 184 0.58 11.10 -18.60
C GLN A 184 0.96 11.18 -17.12
N LEU A 185 0.78 10.10 -16.36
CA LEU A 185 1.21 10.02 -14.96
C LEU A 185 2.72 10.25 -14.84
N ARG A 186 3.54 9.65 -15.70
CA ARG A 186 4.99 9.92 -15.66
C ARG A 186 5.33 11.34 -16.08
N TYR A 187 4.68 11.88 -17.10
CA TYR A 187 4.90 13.26 -17.54
C TYR A 187 4.56 14.25 -16.44
N ASN A 188 3.40 14.07 -15.78
CA ASN A 188 2.96 14.85 -14.63
C ASN A 188 3.99 14.80 -13.49
N TYR A 189 4.52 13.63 -13.19
CA TYR A 189 5.57 13.43 -12.19
C TYR A 189 6.85 14.23 -12.53
N GLU A 190 7.32 14.17 -13.78
CA GLU A 190 8.54 14.88 -14.18
C GLU A 190 8.36 16.41 -14.12
N ILE A 191 7.22 16.92 -14.58
CA ILE A 191 6.96 18.37 -14.56
C ILE A 191 6.68 18.91 -13.16
N ALA A 192 6.19 18.07 -12.23
CA ALA A 192 6.00 18.46 -10.84
C ALA A 192 7.33 18.87 -10.17
N GLY A 193 8.45 18.34 -10.66
CA GLY A 193 9.80 18.74 -10.21
C GLY A 193 10.33 20.05 -10.80
N LYS A 194 9.61 20.68 -11.73
CA LYS A 194 10.06 21.93 -12.37
C LYS A 194 9.73 23.13 -11.49
N ALA A 195 10.57 24.16 -11.58
CA ALA A 195 10.35 25.42 -10.89
C ALA A 195 9.06 26.12 -11.37
N LYS A 196 8.48 26.97 -10.53
CA LYS A 196 7.27 27.75 -10.86
C LYS A 196 7.40 28.52 -12.18
N SER A 197 8.58 29.06 -12.50
CA SER A 197 8.81 29.79 -13.77
C SER A 197 8.60 28.92 -15.02
N TRP A 198 8.90 27.62 -14.95
CA TRP A 198 8.60 26.67 -16.02
C TRP A 198 7.07 26.47 -16.15
N TRP A 199 6.36 26.38 -15.03
CA TRP A 199 4.90 26.30 -15.03
C TRP A 199 4.26 27.58 -15.57
N ASP A 200 4.78 28.75 -15.22
CA ASP A 200 4.27 30.02 -15.75
C ASP A 200 4.43 30.10 -17.29
N GLN A 201 5.49 29.49 -17.84
CA GLN A 201 5.75 29.43 -19.28
C GLN A 201 4.76 28.52 -20.03
N TYR A 202 4.44 27.34 -19.50
CA TYR A 202 3.65 26.32 -20.21
C TYR A 202 2.21 26.18 -19.73
N TYR A 203 1.90 26.63 -18.51
CA TYR A 203 0.61 26.47 -17.83
C TYR A 203 0.24 27.76 -17.08
N SER A 204 -0.26 28.75 -17.81
CA SER A 204 -0.71 30.02 -17.22
C SER A 204 -1.74 29.78 -16.12
N ALA A 205 -1.59 30.47 -14.99
CA ALA A 205 -2.49 30.31 -13.86
C ALA A 205 -3.94 30.68 -14.24
N ILE A 206 -4.89 29.82 -13.90
CA ILE A 206 -6.32 30.09 -14.02
C ILE A 206 -6.92 30.05 -12.61
N SER A 207 -7.40 31.17 -12.10
CA SER A 207 -7.83 31.30 -10.70
C SER A 207 -9.00 30.38 -10.33
N THR A 208 -9.86 30.04 -11.29
CA THR A 208 -11.01 29.13 -11.12
C THR A 208 -10.64 27.65 -11.19
N SER A 209 -9.42 27.33 -11.65
CA SER A 209 -8.93 25.97 -11.74
C SER A 209 -8.33 25.50 -10.41
N VAL A 210 -8.52 24.22 -10.06
CA VAL A 210 -7.84 23.62 -8.90
C VAL A 210 -6.33 23.74 -9.07
N CYS A 211 -5.66 24.10 -7.98
CA CYS A 211 -4.23 24.45 -7.92
C CYS A 211 -3.79 25.47 -8.98
N GLN A 212 -4.72 26.27 -9.52
CA GLN A 212 -4.48 27.22 -10.61
C GLN A 212 -3.78 26.61 -11.82
N ARG A 213 -3.97 25.30 -12.07
CA ARG A 213 -3.25 24.49 -13.07
C ARG A 213 -1.76 24.23 -12.79
N GLN A 214 -1.24 24.66 -11.64
CA GLN A 214 0.16 24.58 -11.28
C GLN A 214 0.39 23.48 -10.24
N TYR A 215 0.86 22.32 -10.67
CA TYR A 215 1.05 21.13 -9.82
C TYR A 215 2.54 20.86 -9.55
N TYR A 216 3.28 21.89 -9.15
CA TYR A 216 4.68 21.72 -8.72
C TYR A 216 4.77 21.32 -7.25
N VAL A 217 5.85 20.63 -6.89
CA VAL A 217 6.13 20.23 -5.50
C VAL A 217 6.22 21.46 -4.60
N GLY A 218 5.57 21.38 -3.44
CA GLY A 218 5.48 22.46 -2.45
C GLY A 218 4.36 23.45 -2.70
N ASN A 219 3.61 23.36 -3.81
CA ASN A 219 2.40 24.15 -3.98
C ASN A 219 1.31 23.67 -3.01
N THR A 220 0.65 24.61 -2.34
CA THR A 220 -0.54 24.35 -1.53
C THR A 220 -1.76 24.88 -2.25
N CYS A 221 -2.75 24.02 -2.47
CA CYS A 221 -3.97 24.37 -3.18
C CYS A 221 -5.23 23.96 -2.45
N SER A 222 -6.28 24.76 -2.65
CA SER A 222 -7.64 24.45 -2.21
C SER A 222 -8.25 23.47 -3.21
N VAL A 223 -8.46 22.23 -2.78
CA VAL A 223 -9.03 21.16 -3.60
C VAL A 223 -10.49 20.95 -3.20
N PRO A 224 -11.45 21.26 -4.09
CA PRO A 224 -12.87 21.07 -3.83
C PRO A 224 -13.23 19.59 -3.85
N ASP A 225 -14.15 19.22 -2.98
CA ASP A 225 -14.68 17.87 -2.81
C ASP A 225 -16.16 17.97 -2.36
N PRO A 226 -17.02 16.96 -2.57
CA PRO A 226 -18.42 17.03 -2.13
C PRO A 226 -18.66 17.44 -0.67
N THR A 227 -17.72 17.13 0.23
CA THR A 227 -17.84 17.46 1.67
C THR A 227 -17.22 18.81 2.06
N GLY A 228 -16.63 19.55 1.13
CA GLY A 228 -15.96 20.82 1.40
C GLY A 228 -14.69 21.02 0.56
N SER A 229 -13.83 21.97 0.97
CA SER A 229 -12.53 22.16 0.33
C SER A 229 -11.40 21.80 1.28
N TYR A 230 -10.38 21.14 0.76
CA TYR A 230 -9.20 20.70 1.51
C TYR A 230 -7.97 21.48 1.09
N SER A 231 -7.19 21.96 2.07
CA SER A 231 -5.89 22.57 1.81
C SER A 231 -4.83 21.49 1.61
N VAL A 232 -4.55 21.16 0.35
CA VAL A 232 -3.63 20.10 -0.04
C VAL A 232 -2.27 20.70 -0.37
N THR A 233 -1.23 20.25 0.31
CA THR A 233 0.16 20.55 -0.03
C THR A 233 0.75 19.39 -0.81
N LEU A 234 1.23 19.66 -2.03
CA LEU A 234 1.83 18.66 -2.90
C LEU A 234 3.26 18.34 -2.44
N THR A 235 3.41 17.45 -1.45
CA THR A 235 4.69 17.22 -0.75
C THR A 235 5.75 16.52 -1.61
N ASN A 236 5.35 15.73 -2.60
CA ASN A 236 6.28 15.07 -3.53
C ASN A 236 5.72 15.03 -4.96
N LYS A 237 6.56 14.60 -5.91
CA LYS A 237 6.20 14.59 -7.34
C LYS A 237 5.08 13.59 -7.62
N ALA A 238 5.08 12.44 -6.96
CA ALA A 238 4.05 11.43 -7.12
C ALA A 238 2.66 11.94 -6.70
N THR A 239 2.56 12.60 -5.54
CA THR A 239 1.32 13.20 -5.07
C THR A 239 0.87 14.32 -6.00
N ALA A 240 1.78 15.20 -6.43
CA ALA A 240 1.49 16.23 -7.43
C ALA A 240 0.97 15.64 -8.74
N SER A 241 1.56 14.54 -9.20
CA SER A 241 1.13 13.81 -10.40
C SER A 241 -0.28 13.25 -10.27
N LEU A 242 -0.59 12.63 -9.13
CA LEU A 242 -1.90 12.05 -8.86
C LEU A 242 -3.00 13.11 -8.75
N TYR A 243 -2.73 14.24 -8.08
CA TYR A 243 -3.67 15.37 -8.05
C TYR A 243 -3.83 16.06 -9.41
N ARG A 244 -2.78 16.08 -10.23
CA ARG A 244 -2.89 16.59 -11.60
C ARG A 244 -3.72 15.66 -12.48
N TYR A 245 -3.65 14.36 -12.25
CA TYR A 245 -4.40 13.33 -12.97
C TYR A 245 -5.86 13.25 -12.53
N THR A 246 -6.13 13.31 -11.22
CA THR A 246 -7.48 13.29 -10.64
C THR A 246 -7.53 14.26 -9.46
N PRO A 247 -8.11 15.45 -9.62
CA PRO A 247 -8.01 16.55 -8.66
C PRO A 247 -9.04 16.52 -7.55
N HIS A 248 -9.30 15.33 -7.00
CA HIS A 248 -10.30 15.10 -5.96
C HIS A 248 -9.67 14.42 -4.75
N VAL A 249 -10.07 14.81 -3.55
CA VAL A 249 -9.54 14.23 -2.33
C VAL A 249 -10.17 12.86 -2.11
N PHE A 250 -11.49 12.76 -2.00
CA PHE A 250 -12.16 11.50 -1.70
C PHE A 250 -12.51 10.69 -2.94
N ASN A 251 -13.06 11.33 -3.98
CA ASN A 251 -13.45 10.67 -5.23
C ASN A 251 -12.25 10.34 -6.12
N GLY A 252 -11.05 10.22 -5.56
CA GLY A 252 -9.85 9.91 -6.33
C GLY A 252 -8.70 9.52 -5.42
N ASN A 253 -8.02 10.52 -4.84
CA ASN A 253 -6.74 10.30 -4.17
C ASN A 253 -6.84 9.46 -2.89
N TYR A 254 -7.93 9.56 -2.13
CA TYR A 254 -8.22 8.64 -1.03
C TYR A 254 -8.37 7.20 -1.50
N ASN A 255 -9.13 6.97 -2.58
CA ASN A 255 -9.29 5.63 -3.16
C ASN A 255 -7.94 5.07 -3.63
N PHE A 256 -7.11 5.92 -4.25
CA PHE A 256 -5.75 5.53 -4.63
C PHE A 256 -4.91 5.12 -3.41
N TRP A 257 -4.85 5.96 -2.38
CA TRP A 257 -4.09 5.69 -1.16
C TRP A 257 -4.61 4.43 -0.45
N LYS A 258 -5.94 4.28 -0.32
CA LYS A 258 -6.60 3.13 0.29
C LYS A 258 -6.24 1.83 -0.43
N LEU A 259 -6.39 1.80 -1.76
CA LEU A 259 -6.11 0.61 -2.57
C LEU A 259 -4.62 0.26 -2.57
N THR A 260 -3.74 1.27 -2.68
CA THR A 260 -2.29 1.06 -2.58
C THR A 260 -1.92 0.39 -1.26
N ASN A 261 -2.46 0.91 -0.15
CA ASN A 261 -2.21 0.37 1.18
C ASN A 261 -2.88 -0.97 1.45
N SER A 262 -4.00 -1.26 0.79
CA SER A 262 -4.69 -2.55 0.90
C SER A 262 -4.00 -3.65 0.10
N TRP A 263 -3.45 -3.34 -1.08
CA TRP A 263 -2.95 -4.36 -2.02
C TRP A 263 -1.46 -4.58 -1.96
N PHE A 264 -0.68 -3.53 -1.69
CA PHE A 264 0.76 -3.55 -1.95
C PHE A 264 1.62 -3.18 -0.76
N SER A 265 1.02 -2.73 0.34
CA SER A 265 1.77 -2.49 1.57
C SER A 265 2.15 -3.81 2.23
N SER A 266 3.38 -4.25 1.97
CA SER A 266 4.15 -5.07 2.91
C SER A 266 4.77 -4.21 4.05
N THR A 267 4.59 -2.88 4.01
CA THR A 267 5.12 -1.91 4.98
C THR A 267 4.36 -0.57 4.94
N PRO A 268 3.65 -0.19 6.01
CA PRO A 268 3.69 1.15 6.59
C PRO A 268 4.69 1.15 7.76
N ALA A 269 5.20 2.33 8.14
CA ALA A 269 6.30 2.55 9.07
C ALA A 269 6.09 2.01 10.50
N THR A 270 6.12 0.68 10.71
CA THR A 270 6.38 0.12 12.03
C THR A 270 6.86 -1.34 11.93
N PRO A 271 7.98 -1.73 12.58
CA PRO A 271 8.43 -3.13 12.65
C PRO A 271 7.44 -4.05 13.39
N PRO A 272 7.57 -5.39 13.30
CA PRO A 272 6.84 -6.28 14.20
C PRO A 272 7.23 -5.93 15.63
N ILE A 273 6.26 -5.96 16.53
CA ILE A 273 6.54 -5.69 17.93
C ILE A 273 7.36 -6.86 18.45
N THR A 274 8.63 -6.58 18.73
CA THR A 274 9.52 -7.50 19.41
C THR A 274 9.39 -7.21 20.89
N VAL A 275 8.99 -8.21 21.70
CA VAL A 275 9.09 -8.12 23.16
C VAL A 275 10.49 -8.57 23.55
N PRO A 276 11.43 -7.65 23.85
CA PRO A 276 12.85 -7.98 23.83
C PRO A 276 13.31 -8.71 25.10
N THR A 277 12.58 -8.57 26.22
CA THR A 277 12.94 -9.18 27.50
C THR A 277 11.74 -9.32 28.45
N PRO A 278 11.80 -10.22 29.45
CA PRO A 278 10.79 -10.34 30.51
C PRO A 278 10.48 -9.03 31.24
N ASN A 279 11.41 -8.06 31.32
CA ASN A 279 11.26 -6.84 32.12
C ASN A 279 10.95 -5.56 31.31
N ASP A 280 10.54 -5.68 30.05
CA ASP A 280 10.22 -4.52 29.23
C ASP A 280 8.81 -3.98 29.55
N THR A 281 8.74 -2.83 30.25
CA THR A 281 7.50 -2.15 30.66
C THR A 281 6.83 -1.32 29.57
N GLY A 282 7.37 -1.28 28.34
CA GLY A 282 6.77 -0.54 27.24
C GLY A 282 5.39 -1.08 26.85
N SER A 283 4.38 -0.22 26.78
CA SER A 283 3.11 -0.59 26.16
C SER A 283 3.27 -0.67 24.65
N VAL A 284 2.60 -1.64 24.06
CA VAL A 284 2.63 -1.81 22.62
C VAL A 284 1.21 -1.81 22.09
N SER A 285 0.93 -0.91 21.15
CA SER A 285 -0.35 -0.81 20.46
C SER A 285 -0.29 -1.33 19.02
N SER A 286 -1.36 -1.97 18.57
CA SER A 286 -1.54 -2.37 17.18
C SER A 286 -3.03 -2.32 16.80
N LYS A 287 -3.34 -1.82 15.61
CA LYS A 287 -4.70 -1.84 15.04
C LYS A 287 -4.83 -3.00 14.05
N THR A 288 -5.97 -3.69 14.01
CA THR A 288 -6.19 -4.81 13.08
C THR A 288 -7.63 -4.97 12.60
N TYR A 289 -7.82 -5.34 11.33
CA TYR A 289 -9.12 -5.80 10.79
C TYR A 289 -9.15 -7.33 10.66
N GLU A 290 -8.00 -7.99 10.79
CA GLU A 290 -7.89 -9.43 10.65
C GLU A 290 -8.46 -10.17 11.86
N GLY A 291 -9.12 -11.30 11.60
CA GLY A 291 -9.60 -12.21 12.64
C GLY A 291 -8.50 -13.02 13.31
N THR A 292 -7.24 -12.88 12.90
CA THR A 292 -6.12 -13.65 13.40
C THR A 292 -4.93 -12.74 13.68
N PHE A 293 -4.41 -12.78 14.91
CA PHE A 293 -3.30 -11.98 15.39
C PHE A 293 -2.17 -12.88 15.89
N LYS A 294 -0.94 -12.59 15.49
CA LYS A 294 0.25 -13.39 15.84
C LYS A 294 1.22 -12.57 16.70
N LEU A 295 1.57 -13.11 17.85
CA LEU A 295 2.59 -12.58 18.75
C LEU A 295 3.81 -13.47 18.75
N THR A 296 4.99 -12.85 18.80
CA THR A 296 6.26 -13.57 18.98
C THR A 296 7.09 -12.85 20.03
N GLY A 297 7.80 -13.60 20.86
CA GLY A 297 8.66 -13.01 21.87
C GLY A 297 9.85 -13.89 22.21
N THR A 298 10.74 -13.33 23.02
CA THR A 298 11.86 -14.04 23.64
C THR A 298 11.64 -14.12 25.14
N LYS A 299 12.19 -15.14 25.79
CA LYS A 299 12.07 -15.36 27.23
C LYS A 299 13.33 -15.98 27.80
N ASP A 300 13.53 -15.85 29.11
CA ASP A 300 14.51 -16.67 29.80
C ASP A 300 14.09 -18.14 29.73
N SER A 301 15.06 -19.02 29.46
CA SER A 301 14.91 -20.47 29.48
C SER A 301 14.21 -21.01 30.73
N ALA A 302 14.39 -20.40 31.90
CA ALA A 302 13.78 -20.82 33.18
C ALA A 302 12.34 -20.28 33.40
N THR A 303 11.80 -19.50 32.47
CA THR A 303 10.46 -18.90 32.64
C THR A 303 9.41 -19.59 31.77
N THR A 304 8.15 -19.58 32.20
CA THR A 304 7.00 -20.04 31.42
C THR A 304 6.17 -18.84 30.98
N VAL A 305 5.72 -18.82 29.72
CA VAL A 305 4.86 -17.75 29.17
C VAL A 305 3.41 -18.20 29.22
N VAL A 306 2.55 -17.36 29.78
CA VAL A 306 1.12 -17.60 29.92
C VAL A 306 0.34 -16.46 29.27
N PHE A 307 -0.69 -16.79 28.49
CA PHE A 307 -1.61 -15.85 27.86
C PHE A 307 -3.04 -16.31 28.09
N ASN A 308 -3.89 -15.43 28.65
CA ASN A 308 -5.28 -15.75 29.02
C ASN A 308 -5.40 -17.08 29.81
N GLY A 309 -4.50 -17.29 30.78
CA GLY A 309 -4.47 -18.48 31.62
C GLY A 309 -3.95 -19.77 30.94
N LYS A 310 -3.57 -19.73 29.66
CA LYS A 310 -2.99 -20.87 28.94
C LYS A 310 -1.49 -20.73 28.78
N THR A 311 -0.76 -21.82 28.96
CA THR A 311 0.69 -21.86 28.73
C THR A 311 0.97 -21.79 27.23
N VAL A 312 1.71 -20.76 26.82
CA VAL A 312 2.14 -20.51 25.43
C VAL A 312 3.54 -21.09 25.19
N ALA A 313 4.41 -21.07 26.21
CA ALA A 313 5.73 -21.67 26.13
C ALA A 313 6.24 -22.08 27.51
N SER A 314 6.68 -23.34 27.64
CA SER A 314 7.22 -23.93 28.88
C SER A 314 8.71 -23.58 29.09
N SER A 315 9.23 -23.90 30.28
CA SER A 315 10.67 -23.86 30.57
C SER A 315 11.47 -24.72 29.57
N GLY A 316 12.73 -24.33 29.32
CA GLY A 316 13.62 -24.95 28.34
C GLY A 316 13.62 -24.33 26.94
N THR A 317 12.70 -23.41 26.63
CA THR A 317 12.66 -22.65 25.36
C THR A 317 13.04 -21.18 25.57
N THR A 318 13.64 -20.52 24.58
CA THR A 318 14.03 -19.09 24.68
C THR A 318 13.21 -18.17 23.75
N ARG A 319 12.37 -18.75 22.89
CA ARG A 319 11.47 -18.04 21.98
C ARG A 319 10.09 -18.66 22.03
N TRP A 320 9.07 -17.85 21.78
CA TRP A 320 7.69 -18.31 21.76
C TRP A 320 6.89 -17.62 20.66
N THR A 321 5.79 -18.24 20.26
CA THR A 321 4.85 -17.72 19.27
C THR A 321 3.44 -18.08 19.71
N LEU A 322 2.53 -17.12 19.61
CA LEU A 322 1.12 -17.29 19.90
C LEU A 322 0.30 -16.77 18.72
N GLN A 323 -0.76 -17.47 18.36
CA GLN A 323 -1.76 -17.00 17.43
C GLN A 323 -3.13 -17.05 18.12
N PHE A 324 -3.87 -15.94 18.05
CA PHE A 324 -5.19 -15.83 18.65
C PHE A 324 -6.06 -14.84 17.89
N THR A 325 -7.36 -14.88 18.12
CA THR A 325 -8.31 -13.89 17.60
C THR A 325 -8.57 -12.87 18.69
N PRO A 326 -8.15 -11.59 18.53
CA PRO A 326 -8.51 -10.55 19.49
C PRO A 326 -10.02 -10.29 19.42
N ASP A 327 -10.63 -9.87 20.51
CA ASP A 327 -11.99 -9.32 20.54
C ASP A 327 -12.04 -7.97 19.82
N VAL A 328 -13.21 -7.65 19.26
CA VAL A 328 -13.49 -6.37 18.58
C VAL A 328 -13.44 -5.19 19.58
N GLY A 329 -12.99 -4.04 19.11
CA GLY A 329 -12.74 -2.80 19.85
C GLY A 329 -11.31 -2.72 20.40
N THR A 330 -11.04 -1.64 21.16
CA THR A 330 -9.76 -1.48 21.88
C THR A 330 -9.74 -2.40 23.11
N LYS A 331 -8.82 -3.37 23.11
CA LYS A 331 -8.68 -4.39 24.15
C LYS A 331 -7.24 -4.55 24.59
N ASN A 332 -7.05 -4.83 25.86
CA ASN A 332 -5.73 -5.08 26.44
C ASN A 332 -5.57 -6.59 26.67
N TYR A 333 -4.46 -7.13 26.18
CA TYR A 333 -4.08 -8.54 26.34
C TYR A 333 -2.82 -8.63 27.17
N GLY A 334 -2.87 -9.40 28.25
CA GLY A 334 -1.74 -9.63 29.15
C GLY A 334 -0.95 -10.88 28.75
N VAL A 335 0.37 -10.75 28.63
CA VAL A 335 1.31 -11.87 28.58
C VAL A 335 2.05 -11.91 29.92
N GLU A 336 1.94 -13.02 30.64
CA GLU A 336 2.62 -13.23 31.91
C GLU A 336 3.85 -14.13 31.72
N TYR A 337 4.93 -13.80 32.41
CA TYR A 337 6.13 -14.61 32.53
C TYR A 337 6.19 -15.13 33.97
N ARG A 338 6.22 -16.45 34.14
CA ARG A 338 6.22 -17.11 35.45
C ARG A 338 7.51 -17.87 35.68
N ASN A 339 8.03 -17.86 36.91
CA ASN A 339 9.18 -18.69 37.30
C ASN A 339 8.78 -20.16 37.54
N ASP A 340 9.74 -21.01 37.86
CA ASP A 340 9.52 -22.43 38.15
C ASP A 340 8.62 -22.69 39.37
N ALA A 341 8.53 -21.73 40.30
CA ALA A 341 7.60 -21.77 41.44
C ALA A 341 6.16 -21.35 41.06
N GLY A 342 5.90 -21.05 39.78
CA GLY A 342 4.61 -20.62 39.27
C GLY A 342 4.26 -19.16 39.56
N GLN A 343 5.19 -18.37 40.13
CA GLN A 343 4.97 -16.97 40.45
C GLN A 343 5.21 -16.09 39.22
N THR A 344 4.32 -15.14 38.97
CA THR A 344 4.49 -14.14 37.90
C THR A 344 5.64 -13.22 38.25
N VAL A 345 6.70 -13.30 37.44
CA VAL A 345 7.91 -12.46 37.57
C VAL A 345 7.87 -11.24 36.68
N ALA A 346 7.03 -11.25 35.63
CA ALA A 346 6.76 -10.09 34.81
C ALA A 346 5.46 -10.19 34.00
N THR A 347 4.93 -9.04 33.59
CA THR A 347 3.74 -8.94 32.74
C THR A 347 3.97 -7.93 31.62
N LYS A 348 3.51 -8.26 30.41
CA LYS A 348 3.48 -7.37 29.26
C LYS A 348 2.03 -7.13 28.84
N THR A 349 1.65 -5.87 28.72
CA THR A 349 0.33 -5.49 28.18
C THR A 349 0.46 -5.15 26.71
N ILE A 350 -0.41 -5.74 25.90
CA ILE A 350 -0.52 -5.50 24.47
C ILE A 350 -1.90 -4.93 24.22
N THR A 351 -1.97 -3.70 23.74
CA THR A 351 -3.24 -3.07 23.36
C THR A 351 -3.50 -3.38 21.89
N ILE A 352 -4.59 -4.09 21.61
CA ILE A 352 -5.03 -4.35 20.25
C ILE A 352 -6.38 -3.70 20.06
N GLU A 353 -6.47 -2.83 19.07
CA GLU A 353 -7.74 -2.29 18.57
C GLU A 353 -8.15 -3.12 17.35
N ARG A 354 -9.10 -4.04 17.54
CA ARG A 354 -9.61 -4.86 16.43
C ARG A 354 -10.90 -4.26 15.89
N HIS A 355 -10.92 -3.90 14.63
CA HIS A 355 -12.13 -3.44 13.94
C HIS A 355 -12.82 -4.62 13.24
N VAL A 356 -14.13 -4.46 12.95
CA VAL A 356 -14.88 -5.45 12.17
C VAL A 356 -14.64 -5.20 10.69
N VAL A 357 -14.42 -6.26 9.91
CA VAL A 357 -14.37 -6.14 8.44
C VAL A 357 -15.75 -5.71 7.96
N GLY A 358 -15.83 -4.52 7.35
CA GLY A 358 -17.09 -3.92 6.89
C GLY A 358 -17.63 -2.80 7.78
N ASP A 359 -17.00 -2.52 8.92
CA ASP A 359 -17.26 -1.34 9.76
C ASP A 359 -16.54 -0.13 9.15
N ILE A 360 -17.25 0.61 8.31
CA ILE A 360 -16.73 1.71 7.50
C ILE A 360 -16.79 3.03 8.28
N ASN A 361 -17.74 3.14 9.23
CA ASN A 361 -17.92 4.34 10.04
C ASN A 361 -17.20 4.28 11.40
N GLY A 362 -16.60 3.15 11.78
CA GLY A 362 -15.78 2.98 12.96
C GLY A 362 -16.57 2.77 14.26
N ASP A 363 -17.86 2.44 14.20
CA ASP A 363 -18.73 2.27 15.36
C ASP A 363 -18.69 0.86 15.99
N SER A 364 -17.80 0.00 15.48
CA SER A 364 -17.64 -1.40 15.88
C SER A 364 -18.82 -2.31 15.50
N LYS A 365 -19.67 -1.90 14.56
CA LYS A 365 -20.73 -2.71 13.96
C LYS A 365 -20.56 -2.80 12.45
N VAL A 366 -21.26 -3.76 11.85
CA VAL A 366 -21.45 -3.83 10.40
C VAL A 366 -22.94 -3.70 10.18
N ASP A 367 -23.38 -2.52 9.76
CA ASP A 367 -24.78 -2.21 9.55
C ASP A 367 -25.03 -1.45 8.23
N LEU A 368 -26.28 -1.06 8.01
CA LEU A 368 -26.67 -0.38 6.78
C LEU A 368 -26.07 1.02 6.65
N LEU A 369 -25.56 1.63 7.72
CA LEU A 369 -24.85 2.90 7.68
C LEU A 369 -23.44 2.71 7.13
N ASP A 370 -22.79 1.57 7.39
CA ASP A 370 -21.53 1.23 6.72
C ASP A 370 -21.74 1.04 5.21
N LEU A 371 -22.85 0.38 4.85
CA LEU A 371 -23.24 0.21 3.46
C LEU A 371 -23.67 1.53 2.79
N SER A 372 -24.27 2.47 3.54
CA SER A 372 -24.72 3.77 2.99
C SER A 372 -23.55 4.68 2.63
N LEU A 373 -22.42 4.57 3.33
CA LEU A 373 -21.16 5.21 2.96
C LEU A 373 -20.59 4.71 1.62
N LEU A 374 -20.98 3.51 1.18
CA LEU A 374 -20.71 2.99 -0.17
C LEU A 374 -21.84 3.29 -1.14
N GLY A 375 -23.08 3.44 -0.67
CA GLY A 375 -24.27 3.74 -1.47
C GLY A 375 -24.18 5.07 -2.22
N GLU A 376 -23.48 6.08 -1.67
CA GLU A 376 -23.25 7.35 -2.36
C GLU A 376 -22.28 7.26 -3.55
N THR A 377 -21.49 6.18 -3.63
CA THR A 377 -20.47 5.99 -4.69
C THR A 377 -20.72 4.75 -5.56
N PHE A 378 -21.67 3.90 -5.19
CA PHE A 378 -22.03 2.70 -5.95
C PHE A 378 -22.70 3.10 -7.27
N GLY A 379 -21.99 2.89 -8.37
CA GLY A 379 -22.43 3.31 -9.71
C GLY A 379 -22.00 4.72 -10.13
N GLN A 380 -21.24 5.44 -9.30
CA GLN A 380 -20.67 6.74 -9.64
C GLN A 380 -19.23 6.53 -10.16
N GLY A 381 -18.95 7.02 -11.37
CA GLY A 381 -17.58 7.13 -11.85
C GLY A 381 -16.85 8.27 -11.13
N VAL A 382 -15.52 8.20 -11.08
CA VAL A 382 -14.71 9.36 -10.70
C VAL A 382 -14.87 10.42 -11.80
N PRO A 383 -15.34 11.64 -11.48
CA PRO A 383 -15.33 12.75 -12.43
C PRO A 383 -13.86 13.14 -12.74
N ASP A 384 -13.52 13.33 -14.01
CA ASP A 384 -12.23 13.87 -14.49
C ASP A 384 -12.42 15.23 -15.17
N ASP A 385 -12.01 16.33 -14.54
CA ASP A 385 -12.25 17.71 -15.02
C ASP A 385 -11.77 17.97 -16.48
N ASP A 386 -12.69 18.54 -17.28
CA ASP A 386 -12.67 18.78 -18.74
C ASP A 386 -11.39 19.48 -19.31
N TRP A 387 -10.63 20.23 -18.49
CA TRP A 387 -9.53 21.09 -18.95
C TRP A 387 -8.11 20.53 -18.70
N ARG A 388 -7.99 19.29 -18.20
CA ARG A 388 -6.71 18.72 -17.70
C ARG A 388 -6.10 17.64 -18.58
N ASN A 389 -6.81 17.21 -19.63
CA ASN A 389 -6.23 16.36 -20.65
C ASN A 389 -5.18 17.14 -21.44
N LEU A 390 -3.91 16.81 -21.22
CA LEU A 390 -2.84 17.26 -22.12
C LEU A 390 -2.79 16.38 -23.36
N ASN A 391 -3.85 16.45 -24.15
CA ASN A 391 -3.72 16.40 -25.58
C ASN A 391 -4.91 17.18 -26.17
N PRO A 392 -4.70 18.35 -26.80
CA PRO A 392 -5.76 19.03 -27.55
C PRO A 392 -6.35 18.12 -28.64
#